data_AF-A0A1C5E9Q3-F1
#
_entry.id   AF-A0A1C5E9Q3-F1
#
_cell.length_a   1.000
_cell.length_b   1.000
_cell.length_c   1.000
_cell.angle_alpha   90.00
_cell.angle_beta   90.00
_cell.angle_gamma   90.00
#
_symmetry.space_group_name_H-M   'P 1'
#
loop_
_entity.id
_entity.type
_entity.pdbx_description
1 polymer ?
#
loop_
_entity_poly.entity_id
_entity_poly.type
_entity_poly.pdbx_seq_one_letter_code
_entity_poly.pdbx_strand_id
1 'polypeptide(L)'
;MQRGSHCRPRYRAAHTQSAIEPVIREALWRLGSDEEQLPAGTHAIGGYWTRTNDPEIDIVGVDRSPIAKKITLVGSIKWLEKKPFDNRDLARLITHRSQLPGADDATPLLAVTRSGCTADGVHTLTPEDLHDAWS
;
A
#
# COMPACT_ATOMS: atom_id res chain seq x y z
N MET A 1 -18.21 19.88 -12.71
CA MET A 1 -18.60 19.35 -11.39
C MET A 1 -17.79 18.09 -11.11
N GLN A 2 -16.58 18.24 -10.57
CA GLN A 2 -15.65 17.12 -10.37
C GLN A 2 -15.96 16.45 -9.02
N ARG A 3 -16.39 15.19 -9.06
CA ARG A 3 -16.55 14.36 -7.87
C ARG A 3 -15.15 13.99 -7.37
N GLY A 4 -14.69 14.64 -6.31
CA GLY A 4 -13.47 14.24 -5.61
C GLY A 4 -13.63 12.81 -5.11
N SER A 5 -12.79 11.91 -5.61
CA SER A 5 -12.66 10.54 -5.11
C SER A 5 -12.16 10.62 -3.68
N HIS A 6 -13.07 10.55 -2.72
CA HIS A 6 -12.72 10.49 -1.30
C HIS A 6 -12.10 9.12 -1.03
N CYS A 7 -10.92 9.09 -0.39
CA CYS A 7 -10.42 7.91 0.31
C CYS A 7 -11.41 7.57 1.44
N ARG A 8 -12.48 6.83 1.13
CA ARG A 8 -13.36 6.21 2.13
C ARG A 8 -13.12 4.71 2.12
N PRO A 9 -12.92 4.07 3.29
CA PRO A 9 -12.85 2.63 3.36
C PRO A 9 -14.22 2.05 2.95
N ARG A 10 -14.25 1.27 1.87
CA ARG A 10 -15.38 0.40 1.52
C ARG A 10 -14.89 -1.01 1.83
N TYR A 11 -15.50 -1.66 2.82
CA TYR A 11 -15.18 -3.03 3.17
C TYR A 11 -15.60 -3.97 2.03
N ARG A 12 -14.64 -4.72 1.48
CA ARG A 12 -14.87 -5.76 0.46
C ARG A 12 -15.31 -7.05 1.16
N ALA A 13 -16.09 -7.89 0.47
CA ALA A 13 -16.46 -9.22 0.98
C ALA A 13 -15.20 -10.07 1.20
N ALA A 14 -15.08 -10.66 2.40
CA ALA A 14 -13.84 -11.23 2.92
C ALA A 14 -13.32 -12.41 2.08
N HIS A 15 -12.22 -12.19 1.37
CA HIS A 15 -11.25 -13.22 1.00
C HIS A 15 -10.08 -13.10 2.00
N THR A 16 -9.24 -14.13 2.19
CA THR A 16 -8.17 -14.12 3.22
C THR A 16 -7.22 -12.92 3.13
N GLN A 17 -6.98 -12.35 1.95
CA GLN A 17 -6.27 -11.09 1.77
C GLN A 17 -6.99 -9.88 2.43
N SER A 18 -8.32 -9.82 2.35
CA SER A 18 -9.10 -8.72 2.94
C SER A 18 -9.12 -8.76 4.48
N ALA A 19 -8.85 -9.90 5.10
CA ALA A 19 -8.81 -10.00 6.57
C ALA A 19 -7.50 -9.45 7.15
N ILE A 20 -6.38 -9.63 6.44
CA ILE A 20 -5.06 -9.18 6.89
C ILE A 20 -4.78 -7.72 6.53
N GLU A 21 -5.37 -7.22 5.44
CA GLU A 21 -5.16 -5.87 4.92
C GLU A 21 -5.38 -4.76 5.97
N PRO A 22 -6.45 -4.76 6.80
CA PRO A 22 -6.60 -3.77 7.86
C PRO A 22 -5.47 -3.81 8.91
N VAL A 23 -4.98 -5.01 9.25
CA VAL A 23 -3.90 -5.19 10.24
C VAL A 23 -2.58 -4.65 9.67
N ILE A 24 -2.28 -4.94 8.41
CA ILE A 24 -1.09 -4.42 7.73
C ILE A 24 -1.16 -2.90 7.63
N ARG A 25 -2.31 -2.31 7.26
CA ARG A 25 -2.43 -0.84 7.20
C ARG A 25 -2.25 -0.18 8.56
N GLU A 26 -2.76 -0.78 9.63
CA GLU A 26 -2.53 -0.30 11.00
C GLU A 26 -1.05 -0.40 11.39
N ALA A 27 -0.38 -1.51 11.06
CA ALA A 27 1.06 -1.67 11.30
C ALA A 27 1.86 -0.56 10.60
N LEU A 28 1.60 -0.36 9.30
CA LEU A 28 2.26 0.68 8.50
C LEU A 28 1.95 2.08 9.02
N TRP A 29 0.74 2.33 9.52
CA TRP A 29 0.41 3.64 10.09
C TRP A 29 1.21 3.91 11.37
N ARG A 30 1.40 2.91 12.22
CA ARG A 30 2.25 3.01 13.42
C ARG A 30 3.72 3.21 13.05
N LEU A 31 4.23 2.40 12.11
CA LEU A 31 5.58 2.52 11.57
C LEU A 31 5.82 3.86 10.87
N GLY A 32 4.81 4.51 10.28
CA GLY A 32 4.98 5.82 9.62
C GLY A 32 5.35 6.96 10.56
N SER A 33 5.31 6.74 11.88
CA SER A 33 5.91 7.66 12.86
C SER A 33 7.43 7.50 12.97
N ASP A 34 7.95 6.39 12.46
CA ASP A 34 9.37 6.03 12.37
C ASP A 34 9.84 6.28 10.92
N GLU A 35 10.74 7.24 10.73
CA GLU A 35 11.16 7.70 9.39
C GLU A 35 12.06 6.68 8.65
N GLU A 36 12.33 5.52 9.25
CA GLU A 36 13.25 4.51 8.73
C GLU A 36 12.58 3.52 7.75
N GLN A 37 11.36 3.04 8.04
CA GLN A 37 10.71 2.05 7.17
C GLN A 37 9.80 2.67 6.09
N LEU A 38 9.29 3.90 6.29
CA LEU A 38 8.40 4.57 5.35
C LEU A 38 8.96 5.93 4.90
N PRO A 39 8.67 6.36 3.65
CA PRO A 39 9.03 7.69 3.20
C PRO A 39 8.58 8.79 4.16
N ALA A 40 9.49 9.70 4.49
CA ALA A 40 9.24 10.82 5.39
C ALA A 40 7.99 11.62 5.00
N GLY A 41 7.22 12.00 6.02
CA GLY A 41 5.94 12.70 5.84
C GLY A 41 4.76 11.78 5.51
N THR A 42 4.89 10.45 5.59
CA THR A 42 3.75 9.52 5.49
C THR A 42 2.98 9.52 6.80
N HIS A 43 1.87 10.27 6.88
CA HIS A 43 1.10 10.45 8.12
C HIS A 43 -0.27 9.74 8.12
N ALA A 44 -0.70 9.19 6.99
CA ALA A 44 -1.86 8.31 6.93
C ALA A 44 -1.67 7.22 5.87
N ILE A 45 -2.25 6.04 6.14
CA ILE A 45 -2.24 4.88 5.26
C ILE A 45 -3.68 4.50 4.89
N GLY A 46 -3.91 4.22 3.61
CA GLY A 46 -5.20 3.76 3.09
C GLY A 46 -5.02 2.81 1.91
N GLY A 47 -6.08 2.65 1.11
CA GLY A 47 -6.02 1.97 -0.18
C GLY A 47 -6.82 2.74 -1.23
N TYR A 48 -6.69 2.33 -2.48
CA TYR A 48 -7.40 2.92 -3.60
C TYR A 48 -7.92 1.84 -4.54
N TRP A 49 -9.19 1.94 -4.91
CA TRP A 49 -9.79 1.07 -5.91
C TRP A 49 -10.89 1.81 -6.66
N THR A 50 -11.11 1.44 -7.91
CA THR A 50 -12.22 1.93 -8.72
C THR A 50 -13.43 1.03 -8.59
N ARG A 51 -14.56 1.45 -9.19
CA ARG A 51 -15.77 0.61 -9.26
C ARG A 51 -15.52 -0.71 -10.02
N THR A 52 -14.60 -0.70 -10.97
CA THR A 52 -14.19 -1.89 -11.74
C THR A 52 -13.07 -2.68 -11.07
N ASN A 53 -12.60 -2.22 -9.90
CA ASN A 53 -11.47 -2.80 -9.17
C ASN A 53 -10.17 -2.82 -9.99
N ASP A 54 -10.05 -1.86 -10.90
CA ASP A 54 -8.89 -1.64 -11.75
C ASP A 54 -8.68 -0.12 -11.91
N PRO A 55 -7.61 0.45 -11.32
CA PRO A 55 -6.60 -0.24 -10.50
C PRO A 55 -7.15 -0.66 -9.12
N GLU A 56 -6.50 -1.66 -8.52
CA GLU A 56 -6.63 -2.08 -7.11
C GLU A 56 -5.27 -1.86 -6.43
N ILE A 57 -5.21 -0.95 -5.48
CA ILE A 57 -4.02 -0.57 -4.74
C ILE A 57 -4.28 -0.79 -3.26
N ASP A 58 -3.57 -1.74 -2.67
CA ASP A 58 -3.78 -2.16 -1.29
C ASP A 58 -3.25 -1.11 -0.31
N ILE A 59 -2.19 -0.37 -0.66
CA ILE A 59 -1.55 0.59 0.22
C ILE A 59 -1.35 1.92 -0.52
N VAL A 60 -1.84 3.00 0.06
CA VAL A 60 -1.56 4.39 -0.34
C VAL A 60 -1.14 5.16 0.90
N GLY A 61 0.11 5.62 0.93
CA GLY A 61 0.58 6.55 1.95
C GLY A 61 0.33 7.99 1.52
N VAL A 62 -0.09 8.83 2.45
CA VAL A 62 -0.38 10.24 2.20
C VAL A 62 0.14 11.14 3.32
N ASP A 63 0.35 12.40 2.98
CA ASP A 63 0.83 13.43 3.90
C ASP A 63 -0.15 13.78 5.01
N ARG A 64 -1.45 13.58 4.80
CA ARG A 64 -2.49 13.86 5.80
C ARG A 64 -3.84 13.25 5.44
N SER A 65 -4.69 13.16 6.46
CA SER A 65 -6.09 12.74 6.38
C SER A 65 -6.99 13.82 7.01
N PRO A 66 -8.24 14.07 6.53
CA PRO A 66 -8.99 13.32 5.52
C PRO A 66 -8.76 13.72 4.06
N ILE A 67 -8.05 14.83 3.81
CA ILE A 67 -7.77 15.32 2.45
C ILE A 67 -6.26 15.39 2.24
N ALA A 68 -5.72 14.38 1.57
CA ALA A 68 -4.32 14.34 1.16
C ALA A 68 -3.97 15.52 0.23
N LYS A 69 -2.78 16.10 0.39
CA LYS A 69 -2.18 16.98 -0.62
C LYS A 69 -1.14 16.25 -1.47
N LYS A 70 -0.51 15.21 -0.92
CA LYS A 70 0.57 14.47 -1.58
C LYS A 70 0.43 12.97 -1.30
N ILE A 71 0.63 12.17 -2.35
CA ILE A 71 0.87 10.74 -2.23
C ILE A 71 2.34 10.53 -1.89
N THR A 72 2.63 9.83 -0.80
CA THR A 72 4.00 9.58 -0.33
C THR A 72 4.53 8.22 -0.74
N LEU A 73 3.65 7.24 -0.95
CA LEU A 73 3.98 5.91 -1.47
C LEU A 73 2.74 5.20 -2.03
N VAL A 74 2.99 4.19 -2.86
CA VAL A 74 1.98 3.25 -3.36
C VAL A 74 2.47 1.83 -3.11
N GLY A 75 1.60 0.92 -2.67
CA GLY A 75 2.02 -0.44 -2.35
C GLY A 75 0.96 -1.52 -2.54
N SER A 76 1.44 -2.75 -2.49
CA SER A 76 0.62 -3.97 -2.61
C SER A 76 0.93 -4.98 -1.51
N ILE A 77 -0.08 -5.78 -1.15
CA ILE A 77 0.00 -6.81 -0.13
C ILE A 77 -0.02 -8.19 -0.78
N LYS A 78 1.05 -8.97 -0.58
CA LYS A 78 1.17 -10.36 -1.02
C LYS A 78 1.19 -11.31 0.17
N TRP A 79 0.01 -11.67 0.66
CA TRP A 79 -0.14 -12.54 1.83
C TRP A 79 -0.36 -14.02 1.51
N LEU A 80 0.52 -14.59 0.68
CA LEU A 80 0.52 -16.02 0.35
C LEU A 80 1.73 -16.71 0.96
N GLU A 81 1.55 -17.92 1.50
CA GLU A 81 2.60 -18.66 2.21
C GLU A 81 3.67 -19.24 1.27
N LYS A 82 3.28 -19.65 0.06
CA LYS A 82 4.16 -20.36 -0.90
C LYS A 82 4.45 -19.58 -2.18
N LYS A 83 4.02 -18.32 -2.25
CA LYS A 83 4.15 -17.50 -3.45
C LYS A 83 4.66 -16.11 -3.09
N PRO A 84 5.96 -15.84 -3.30
CA PRO A 84 6.54 -14.52 -3.03
C PRO A 84 5.94 -13.47 -3.98
N PHE A 85 6.16 -12.20 -3.65
CA PHE A 85 5.92 -11.10 -4.57
C PHE A 85 6.95 -11.19 -5.71
N ASP A 86 6.48 -11.15 -6.96
CA ASP A 86 7.32 -11.36 -8.14
C ASP A 86 7.28 -10.17 -9.12
N ASN A 87 8.09 -10.25 -10.19
CA ASN A 87 8.17 -9.19 -11.20
C ASN A 87 6.83 -8.91 -11.90
N ARG A 88 5.89 -9.86 -11.94
CA ARG A 88 4.56 -9.64 -12.50
C ARG A 88 3.71 -8.83 -11.54
N ASP A 89 3.80 -9.13 -10.25
CA ASP A 89 3.16 -8.32 -9.21
C ASP A 89 3.72 -6.88 -9.22
N LEU A 90 5.04 -6.72 -9.37
CA LEU A 90 5.68 -5.40 -9.49
C LEU A 90 5.20 -4.63 -10.73
N ALA A 91 5.19 -5.26 -11.91
CA ALA A 91 4.72 -4.62 -13.14
C ALA A 91 3.26 -4.17 -13.04
N ARG A 92 2.42 -4.97 -12.36
CA ARG A 92 1.03 -4.59 -12.06
C ARG A 92 0.97 -3.38 -11.13
N LEU A 93 1.76 -3.37 -10.07
CA LEU A 93 1.81 -2.24 -9.12
C LEU A 93 2.25 -0.93 -9.81
N ILE A 94 3.28 -0.99 -10.68
CA ILE A 94 3.72 0.15 -11.49
C ILE A 94 2.59 0.67 -12.39
N THR A 95 1.90 -0.24 -13.07
CA THR A 95 0.76 0.08 -13.95
C THR A 95 -0.41 0.69 -13.17
N HIS A 96 -0.64 0.23 -11.94
CA HIS A 96 -1.68 0.80 -11.08
C HIS A 96 -1.28 2.17 -10.52
N ARG A 97 -0.01 2.37 -10.14
CA ARG A 97 0.52 3.67 -9.70
C ARG A 97 0.28 4.75 -10.75
N SER A 98 0.53 4.47 -12.03
CA SER A 98 0.30 5.44 -13.11
C SER A 98 -1.17 5.82 -13.32
N GLN A 99 -2.10 5.07 -12.72
CA GLN A 99 -3.54 5.33 -12.79
C GLN A 99 -4.08 6.00 -11.51
N LEU A 100 -3.26 6.12 -10.45
CA LEU A 100 -3.64 6.77 -9.20
C LEU A 100 -3.49 8.30 -9.34
N PRO A 101 -4.58 9.08 -9.21
CA PRO A 101 -4.49 10.54 -9.27
C PRO A 101 -3.58 11.10 -8.17
N GLY A 102 -2.58 11.89 -8.55
CA GLY A 102 -1.62 12.51 -7.63
C GLY A 102 -0.38 11.67 -7.34
N ALA A 103 -0.27 10.47 -7.91
CA ALA A 103 0.99 9.72 -7.98
C ALA A 103 1.66 9.94 -9.34
N ASP A 104 2.97 9.75 -9.36
CA ASP A 104 3.83 9.86 -10.54
C ASP A 104 4.91 8.76 -10.54
N ASP A 105 5.81 8.79 -11.52
CA ASP A 105 6.84 7.77 -11.64
C ASP A 105 7.92 7.80 -10.54
N ALA A 106 8.03 8.92 -9.84
CA ALA A 106 8.92 9.08 -8.69
C ALA A 106 8.27 8.63 -7.38
N THR A 107 6.95 8.37 -7.37
CA THR A 107 6.24 7.93 -6.17
C THR A 107 6.74 6.54 -5.76
N PRO A 108 7.33 6.40 -4.53
CA PRO A 108 7.91 5.16 -4.05
C PRO A 108 6.95 3.97 -4.06
N LEU A 109 7.51 2.78 -4.29
CA LEU A 109 6.78 1.51 -4.29
C LEU A 109 7.10 0.68 -3.05
N LEU A 110 6.05 0.11 -2.46
CA LEU A 110 6.13 -0.76 -1.30
C LEU A 110 5.47 -2.12 -1.57
N ALA A 111 6.15 -3.21 -1.23
CA ALA A 111 5.57 -4.54 -1.20
C ALA A 111 5.54 -5.05 0.26
N VAL A 112 4.37 -5.40 0.76
CA VAL A 112 4.25 -6.10 2.05
C VAL A 112 3.99 -7.57 1.76
N THR A 113 4.89 -8.45 2.18
CA THR A 113 4.90 -9.85 1.72
C THR A 113 4.99 -10.81 2.90
N ARG A 114 4.29 -11.96 2.81
CA ARG A 114 4.42 -13.02 3.82
C ARG A 114 5.56 -14.00 3.51
N SER A 115 5.82 -14.26 2.24
CA SER A 115 6.78 -15.29 1.79
C SER A 115 7.97 -14.70 1.02
N GLY A 116 8.23 -13.41 1.22
CA GLY A 116 9.33 -12.67 0.61
C GLY A 116 9.00 -12.05 -0.75
N CYS A 117 10.03 -11.46 -1.34
CA CYS A 117 10.00 -10.78 -2.63
C CYS A 117 11.14 -11.30 -3.51
N THR A 118 10.85 -11.50 -4.79
CA THR A 118 11.81 -11.93 -5.82
C THR A 118 11.97 -10.88 -6.92
N ALA A 119 11.27 -9.75 -6.79
CA ALA A 119 11.38 -8.61 -7.69
C ALA A 119 12.42 -7.62 -7.16
N ASP A 120 13.19 -7.03 -8.06
CA ASP A 120 14.15 -5.98 -7.72
C ASP A 120 13.49 -4.59 -7.80
N GLY A 121 14.04 -3.62 -7.07
CA GLY A 121 13.63 -2.21 -7.19
C GLY A 121 12.31 -1.85 -6.49
N VAL A 122 11.85 -2.68 -5.56
CA VAL A 122 10.71 -2.39 -4.68
C VAL A 122 11.11 -2.56 -3.22
N HIS A 123 10.81 -1.56 -2.38
CA HIS A 123 11.03 -1.70 -0.95
C HIS A 123 10.07 -2.75 -0.40
N THR A 124 10.58 -3.68 0.39
CA THR A 124 9.82 -4.84 0.85
C THR A 124 9.81 -4.90 2.36
N LEU A 125 8.62 -5.09 2.93
CA LEU A 125 8.42 -5.38 4.35
C LEU A 125 7.88 -6.81 4.52
N THR A 126 8.42 -7.52 5.49
CA THR A 126 8.04 -8.88 5.89
C THR A 126 7.26 -8.86 7.21
N PRO A 127 6.70 -10.00 7.66
CA PRO A 127 6.00 -10.04 8.96
C PRO A 127 6.87 -9.60 10.14
N GLU A 128 8.18 -9.83 10.06
CA GLU A 128 9.16 -9.42 11.07
C GLU A 128 9.24 -7.89 11.15
N ASP A 129 9.34 -7.19 10.02
CA ASP A 129 9.36 -5.72 10.00
C ASP A 129 8.05 -5.11 10.53
N LEU A 130 6.92 -5.79 10.32
CA LEU A 130 5.63 -5.34 10.84
C LEU A 130 5.50 -5.53 12.35
N HIS A 131 6.26 -6.43 12.97
CA HIS A 131 6.20 -6.67 14.42
C HIS A 131 6.65 -5.44 15.22
N ASP A 132 7.61 -4.68 14.67
CA ASP A 132 8.16 -3.47 15.29
C ASP A 132 7.10 -2.38 15.50
N ALA A 133 5.98 -2.45 14.77
CA ALA A 133 4.84 -1.56 14.97
C ALA A 133 4.17 -1.67 16.36
N TRP A 134 4.45 -2.73 17.13
CA TRP A 134 3.84 -3.00 18.44
C TRP A 134 4.83 -3.29 19.56
N SER A 135 6.14 -3.17 19.31
CA SER A 135 7.19 -3.32 20.33
C SER A 135 7.53 -1.97 20.95
#